data_AF-A0A812RPA0-F1
#
_entry.id   AF-A0A812RPA0-F1
#
_cell.length_a   1.000
_cell.length_b   1.000
_cell.length_c   1.000
_cell.angle_alpha   90.00
_cell.angle_beta   90.00
_cell.angle_gamma   90.00
#
_symmetry.space_group_name_H-M   'P 1'
#
loop_
_entity.id
_entity.type
_entity.pdbx_description
1 polymer ?
#
loop_
_entity_poly.entity_id
_entity_poly.type
_entity_poly.pdbx_seq_one_letter_code
_entity_poly.pdbx_strand_id
1 'polypeptide(L)'
;MPPAGFKNSDLYCVAPIINKNASKAASPACPQKAVHSKHLQQRSFGSTCFAEAAPVSYDYWAVGLNCCDQSGFRCGEYDKPSARSGVRLLNEEQRQFYVLAVKEAEATFGLKATTPLFFFWVEDAKALQSSWKDKAIEYWLLACLTFAAFMFAATVAGVVYFESVFVNFW
;
A
#
# COMPACT_ATOMS: atom_id res chain seq x y z
N MET A 1 16.33 4.07 4.52
CA MET A 1 16.47 3.77 3.08
C MET A 1 16.11 2.31 2.88
N PRO A 2 15.00 2.01 2.18
CA PRO A 2 14.64 0.63 1.89
C PRO A 2 15.70 0.01 0.95
N PRO A 3 16.19 -1.20 1.23
CA PRO A 3 17.07 -1.92 0.30
C PRO A 3 16.29 -2.38 -0.94
N ALA A 4 17.03 -2.59 -2.04
CA ALA A 4 16.65 -3.19 -3.33
C ALA A 4 15.15 -3.15 -3.70
N GLY A 5 14.78 -2.27 -4.62
CA GLY A 5 13.45 -2.27 -5.25
C GLY A 5 13.34 -3.39 -6.28
N PHE A 6 12.20 -4.07 -6.30
CA PHE A 6 11.88 -5.11 -7.26
C PHE A 6 10.95 -4.59 -8.35
N LYS A 7 11.23 -4.91 -9.62
CA LYS A 7 10.48 -4.44 -10.79
C LYS A 7 9.78 -5.62 -11.48
N ASN A 8 8.46 -5.58 -11.57
CA ASN A 8 7.69 -6.51 -12.41
C ASN A 8 7.27 -5.81 -13.72
N SER A 9 7.59 -6.41 -14.86
CA SER A 9 7.15 -5.96 -16.20
C SER A 9 7.40 -4.49 -16.52
N ASP A 10 8.51 -3.95 -16.05
CA ASP A 10 8.96 -2.56 -16.20
C ASP A 10 8.13 -1.42 -15.59
N LEU A 11 6.91 -1.67 -15.08
CA LEU A 11 6.02 -0.61 -14.58
C LEU A 11 5.89 -0.59 -13.06
N TYR A 12 5.73 -1.75 -12.42
CA TYR A 12 5.40 -1.84 -10.99
C TYR A 12 6.65 -2.09 -10.15
N CYS A 13 6.85 -1.27 -9.12
CA CYS A 13 8.00 -1.28 -8.24
C CYS A 13 7.56 -1.56 -6.80
N VAL A 14 8.18 -2.56 -6.14
CA VAL A 14 7.87 -2.94 -4.74
C VAL A 14 9.16 -3.10 -3.93
N ALA A 15 9.14 -2.71 -2.66
CA ALA A 15 10.26 -2.88 -1.74
C ALA A 15 9.77 -3.26 -0.34
N PRO A 16 10.36 -4.28 0.31
CA PRO A 16 9.93 -4.68 1.65
C PRO A 16 10.42 -3.68 2.70
N ILE A 17 9.53 -3.30 3.64
CA ILE A 17 9.86 -2.38 4.74
C ILE A 17 10.39 -3.23 5.90
N ILE A 18 11.69 -3.56 5.84
CA ILE A 18 12.36 -4.35 6.86
C ILE A 18 13.11 -3.47 7.87
N ASN A 19 13.10 -3.88 9.14
CA ASN A 19 14.00 -3.29 10.13
C ASN A 19 15.44 -3.73 9.81
N LYS A 20 16.43 -2.84 9.96
CA LYS A 20 17.86 -3.15 9.74
C LYS A 20 18.37 -4.32 10.59
N ASN A 21 17.73 -4.58 11.72
CA ASN A 21 18.04 -5.73 12.56
C ASN A 21 17.52 -7.05 11.96
N ALA A 22 16.49 -6.99 11.12
CA ALA A 22 15.88 -8.12 10.43
C ALA A 22 16.57 -8.43 9.09
N SER A 23 17.20 -7.44 8.43
CA SER A 23 17.97 -7.66 7.20
C SER A 23 19.23 -8.53 7.39
N LYS A 24 19.77 -8.59 8.62
CA LYS A 24 20.83 -9.55 8.99
C LYS A 24 20.32 -10.99 9.15
N ALA A 25 19.02 -11.17 9.37
CA ALA A 25 18.36 -12.46 9.47
C ALA A 25 17.73 -12.93 8.15
N ALA A 26 17.52 -12.00 7.19
CA ALA A 26 16.95 -12.26 5.87
C ALA A 26 17.96 -12.77 4.82
N SER A 27 19.20 -13.07 5.22
CA SER A 27 20.12 -13.85 4.38
C SER A 27 20.04 -15.31 4.81
N PRO A 28 19.35 -16.19 4.06
CA PRO A 28 19.61 -17.62 4.12
C PRO A 28 20.95 -17.91 3.41
N ALA A 29 22.05 -17.37 3.94
CA ALA A 29 23.33 -18.03 3.74
C ALA A 29 23.40 -19.05 4.87
N CYS A 30 23.05 -20.30 4.57
CA CYS A 30 23.52 -21.40 5.39
C CYS A 30 24.97 -21.65 4.95
N PRO A 31 26.02 -21.17 5.66
CA PRO A 31 27.35 -21.65 5.38
C PRO A 31 27.40 -23.13 5.79
N GLN A 32 27.47 -24.01 4.79
CA GLN A 32 27.80 -25.41 4.97
C GLN A 32 29.14 -25.51 5.71
N LYS A 33 29.11 -25.81 7.01
CA LYS A 33 30.27 -26.39 7.69
C LYS A 33 29.82 -27.63 8.46
N ALA A 34 30.37 -28.75 8.01
CA ALA A 34 30.15 -30.09 8.51
C ALA A 34 30.32 -30.18 10.03
N VAL A 35 29.31 -30.70 10.73
CA VAL A 35 29.43 -31.12 12.12
C VAL A 35 29.25 -32.64 12.16
N HIS A 36 30.31 -33.31 12.62
CA HIS A 36 30.49 -34.75 12.65
C HIS A 36 29.82 -35.35 13.91
N SER A 37 28.83 -36.22 13.68
CA SER A 37 28.43 -37.45 14.40
C SER A 37 28.52 -37.56 15.93
N LYS A 38 27.41 -37.99 16.57
CA LYS A 38 27.28 -39.31 17.26
C LYS A 38 25.88 -39.51 17.92
N HIS A 39 25.15 -40.55 17.46
CA HIS A 39 24.04 -41.34 18.11
C HIS A 39 22.75 -40.59 18.59
N LEU A 40 21.46 -40.96 18.41
CA LEU A 40 20.59 -42.03 17.84
C LEU A 40 19.21 -41.33 17.64
N GLN A 41 18.46 -41.39 16.53
CA GLN A 41 17.52 -42.45 16.11
C GLN A 41 16.95 -42.04 14.73
N GLN A 42 17.08 -42.92 13.74
CA GLN A 42 16.81 -42.64 12.32
C GLN A 42 15.34 -42.85 11.95
N ARG A 43 14.72 -41.84 11.32
CA ARG A 43 13.75 -42.05 10.23
C ARG A 43 14.16 -41.19 9.05
N SER A 44 14.68 -41.85 8.04
CA SER A 44 15.16 -41.30 6.77
C SER A 44 13.98 -41.02 5.83
N PHE A 45 13.60 -39.76 5.71
CA PHE A 45 13.40 -39.14 4.39
C PHE A 45 14.64 -38.28 4.13
N GLY A 46 15.14 -38.30 2.90
CA GLY A 46 16.47 -37.84 2.52
C GLY A 46 16.91 -36.48 3.07
N SER A 47 18.21 -36.38 3.30
CA SER A 47 18.96 -35.21 3.77
C SER A 47 18.53 -33.89 3.14
N THR A 48 17.79 -33.08 3.89
CA THR A 48 17.89 -31.62 3.86
C THR A 48 17.83 -31.14 5.31
N CYS A 49 18.81 -30.34 5.72
CA CYS A 49 18.65 -29.57 6.94
C CYS A 49 17.61 -28.49 6.66
N PHE A 50 16.33 -28.78 6.92
CA PHE A 50 15.36 -27.74 7.19
C PHE A 50 15.73 -27.13 8.54
N ALA A 51 16.52 -26.05 8.50
CA ALA A 51 16.45 -25.07 9.56
C ALA A 51 15.08 -24.40 9.43
N GLU A 52 14.10 -24.81 10.24
CA GLU A 52 12.86 -24.04 10.39
C GLU A 52 13.21 -22.79 11.23
N ALA A 53 13.93 -21.85 10.60
CA ALA A 53 13.75 -20.46 10.96
C ALA A 53 12.31 -20.16 10.54
N ALA A 54 11.42 -20.00 11.52
CA ALA A 54 10.05 -19.55 11.23
C ALA A 54 10.16 -18.38 10.24
N PRO A 55 9.52 -18.46 9.05
CA PRO A 55 9.70 -17.44 8.05
C PRO A 55 9.24 -16.13 8.66
N VAL A 56 10.16 -15.18 8.83
CA VAL A 56 9.82 -13.83 9.27
C VAL A 56 8.89 -13.30 8.18
N SER A 57 7.60 -13.21 8.50
CA SER A 57 6.61 -12.77 7.52
C SER A 57 6.70 -11.26 7.37
N TYR A 58 6.89 -10.80 6.14
CA TYR A 58 6.98 -9.38 5.84
C TYR A 58 5.70 -8.93 5.16
N ASP A 59 4.83 -8.29 5.93
CA ASP A 59 3.53 -7.84 5.45
C ASP A 59 3.53 -6.36 5.02
N TYR A 60 4.59 -5.60 5.30
CA TYR A 60 4.66 -4.17 4.95
C TYR A 60 5.56 -3.92 3.73
N TRP A 61 4.97 -3.36 2.68
CA TRP A 61 5.62 -3.12 1.40
C TRP A 61 5.47 -1.66 0.96
N ALA A 62 6.57 -1.04 0.57
CA ALA A 62 6.59 0.24 -0.12
C ALA A 62 6.39 -0.02 -1.62
N VAL A 63 5.50 0.75 -2.25
CA VAL A 63 5.16 0.57 -3.67
C VAL A 63 5.24 1.87 -4.45
N GLY A 64 5.44 1.74 -5.77
CA GLY A 64 5.36 2.85 -6.70
C GLY A 64 5.41 2.38 -8.16
N LEU A 65 5.26 3.32 -9.09
CA LEU A 65 5.30 3.08 -10.52
C LEU A 65 6.55 3.72 -11.13
N ASN A 66 7.25 3.00 -12.01
CA ASN A 66 8.40 3.51 -12.77
C ASN A 66 9.51 4.20 -11.93
N CYS A 67 9.76 3.73 -10.71
CA CYS A 67 10.68 4.37 -9.76
C CYS A 67 11.68 3.36 -9.12
N CYS A 68 11.89 2.24 -9.79
CA CYS A 68 12.90 1.23 -9.47
C CYS A 68 14.10 1.40 -10.39
N ASP A 69 15.25 1.76 -9.83
CA ASP A 69 16.54 1.75 -10.53
C ASP A 69 17.41 0.59 -10.04
N GLN A 70 18.49 0.29 -10.77
CA GLN A 70 19.51 -0.68 -10.32
C GLN A 70 20.10 -0.34 -8.95
N SER A 71 20.03 0.94 -8.55
CA SER A 71 20.53 1.44 -7.26
C SER A 71 19.51 1.32 -6.10
N GLY A 72 18.27 0.92 -6.37
CA GLY A 72 17.24 0.70 -5.35
C GLY A 72 15.91 1.41 -5.63
N PHE A 73 15.05 1.39 -4.61
CA PHE A 73 13.71 1.99 -4.64
C PHE A 73 13.78 3.51 -4.42
N ARG A 74 13.28 4.30 -5.38
CA ARG A 74 13.34 5.78 -5.42
C ARG A 74 11.98 6.44 -5.57
N CYS A 75 10.92 5.79 -5.11
CA CYS A 75 9.56 6.33 -5.23
C CYS A 75 9.26 7.36 -4.15
N GLY A 76 8.48 8.38 -4.52
CA GLY A 76 8.01 9.41 -3.60
C GLY A 76 9.11 10.40 -3.19
N GLU A 77 9.02 10.91 -1.97
CA GLU A 77 9.95 11.93 -1.44
C GLU A 77 11.24 11.28 -0.90
N TYR A 78 11.88 10.42 -1.69
CA TYR A 78 13.05 9.64 -1.27
C TYR A 78 14.26 10.52 -0.92
N ASP A 79 14.35 11.71 -1.53
CA ASP A 79 15.44 12.67 -1.35
C ASP A 79 15.50 13.25 0.06
N LYS A 80 14.37 13.25 0.79
CA LYS A 80 14.27 13.87 2.11
C LYS A 80 14.51 12.85 3.22
N PRO A 81 15.43 13.09 4.17
CA PRO A 81 15.71 12.15 5.26
C PRO A 81 14.57 12.05 6.30
N SER A 82 13.65 13.03 6.30
CA SER A 82 12.41 13.08 7.08
C SER A 82 11.33 12.13 6.55
N ALA A 83 11.43 11.67 5.30
CA ALA A 83 10.41 10.82 4.70
C ALA A 83 10.46 9.40 5.26
N ARG A 84 9.66 9.16 6.30
CA ARG A 84 9.47 7.87 6.97
C ARG A 84 7.99 7.50 7.15
N SER A 85 7.11 8.26 6.50
CA SER A 85 5.68 7.99 6.53
C SER A 85 5.20 7.46 5.18
N GLY A 86 4.01 6.88 5.18
CA GLY A 86 3.46 6.29 3.97
C GLY A 86 1.94 6.29 4.00
N VAL A 87 1.33 6.41 2.83
CA VAL A 87 -0.13 6.33 2.68
C VAL A 87 -0.49 4.99 2.05
N ARG A 88 -1.51 4.33 2.60
CA ARG A 88 -1.96 3.03 2.12
C ARG A 88 -2.59 3.16 0.73
N LEU A 89 -2.24 2.24 -0.18
CA LEU A 89 -2.92 2.08 -1.46
C LEU A 89 -4.34 1.55 -1.24
N LEU A 90 -5.34 2.29 -1.70
CA LEU A 90 -6.75 1.88 -1.65
C LEU A 90 -7.27 1.30 -2.98
N ASN A 91 -6.59 1.57 -4.11
CA ASN A 91 -7.01 1.10 -5.42
C ASN A 91 -6.78 -0.43 -5.53
N GLU A 92 -7.86 -1.18 -5.78
CA GLU A 92 -7.86 -2.65 -5.86
C GLU A 92 -7.28 -3.16 -7.18
N GLU A 93 -7.51 -2.45 -8.29
CA GLU A 93 -7.00 -2.86 -9.61
C GLU A 93 -5.48 -2.87 -9.63
N GLN A 94 -4.87 -1.80 -9.10
CA GLN A 94 -3.42 -1.72 -8.96
C GLN A 94 -2.87 -2.72 -7.93
N ARG A 95 -3.67 -3.05 -6.91
CA ARG A 95 -3.26 -3.96 -5.84
C ARG A 95 -2.90 -5.33 -6.38
N GLN A 96 -3.68 -5.86 -7.32
CA GLN A 96 -3.43 -7.19 -7.88
C GLN A 96 -2.06 -7.27 -8.56
N PHE A 97 -1.67 -6.23 -9.30
CA PHE A 97 -0.34 -6.16 -9.93
C PHE A 97 0.79 -6.08 -8.90
N TYR A 98 0.61 -5.33 -7.81
CA TYR A 98 1.59 -5.30 -6.73
C TYR A 98 1.70 -6.64 -5.98
N VAL A 99 0.60 -7.39 -5.84
CA VAL A 99 0.65 -8.75 -5.27
C VAL A 99 1.49 -9.68 -6.14
N LEU A 100 1.33 -9.62 -7.47
CA LEU A 100 2.16 -10.41 -8.39
C LEU A 100 3.64 -10.05 -8.24
N ALA A 101 3.96 -8.76 -8.17
CA ALA A 101 5.33 -8.29 -7.96
C ALA A 101 5.91 -8.76 -6.60
N VAL A 102 5.08 -8.81 -5.54
CA VAL A 102 5.49 -9.38 -4.24
C VAL A 102 5.77 -10.87 -4.35
N LYS A 103 4.96 -11.64 -5.07
CA LYS A 103 5.20 -13.08 -5.26
C LYS A 103 6.51 -13.38 -5.99
N GLU A 104 6.88 -12.55 -6.95
CA GLU A 104 8.16 -12.65 -7.62
C GLU A 104 9.33 -12.28 -6.69
N ALA A 105 9.17 -11.22 -5.88
CA ALA A 105 10.15 -10.85 -4.86
C ALA A 105 10.31 -11.93 -3.77
N GLU A 106 9.22 -12.56 -3.33
CA GLU A 106 9.22 -13.69 -2.38
C GLU A 106 10.06 -14.85 -2.92
N ALA A 107 9.88 -15.22 -4.19
CA ALA A 107 10.64 -16.29 -4.83
C ALA A 107 12.13 -15.96 -4.96
N THR A 108 12.47 -14.68 -5.16
CA THR A 108 13.86 -14.24 -5.36
C THR A 108 14.64 -14.14 -4.05
N PHE A 109 14.01 -13.63 -2.99
CA PHE A 109 14.67 -13.36 -1.70
C PHE A 109 14.39 -14.42 -0.62
N GLY A 110 13.54 -15.42 -0.91
CA GLY A 110 13.15 -16.43 0.07
C GLY A 110 12.34 -15.85 1.24
N LEU A 111 11.62 -14.76 0.99
CA LEU A 111 10.75 -14.10 1.97
C LEU A 111 9.32 -14.65 1.84
N LYS A 112 8.52 -14.51 2.90
CA LYS A 112 7.11 -14.91 2.90
C LYS A 112 6.24 -13.71 3.30
N ALA A 113 5.26 -13.33 2.49
CA ALA A 113 4.22 -12.37 2.88
C ALA A 113 2.87 -13.10 2.95
N THR A 114 2.24 -13.09 4.13
CA THR A 114 0.95 -13.77 4.33
C THR A 114 -0.19 -12.84 3.93
N THR A 115 -0.08 -11.56 4.28
CA THR A 115 -1.07 -10.53 3.97
C THR A 115 -0.37 -9.22 3.59
N PRO A 116 0.03 -9.03 2.33
CA PRO A 116 0.78 -7.85 1.92
C PRO A 116 -0.06 -6.58 1.99
N LEU A 117 0.45 -5.58 2.70
CA LEU A 117 -0.08 -4.23 2.79
C LEU A 117 0.85 -3.27 2.05
N PHE A 118 0.26 -2.50 1.13
CA PHE A 118 0.98 -1.61 0.23
C PHE A 118 0.88 -0.16 0.68
N PHE A 119 2.03 0.51 0.71
CA PHE A 119 2.16 1.92 1.10
C PHE A 119 2.95 2.71 0.05
N PHE A 120 2.44 3.87 -0.32
CA PHE A 120 3.21 4.88 -1.05
C PHE A 120 4.10 5.64 -0.08
N TRP A 121 5.35 5.86 -0.47
CA TRP A 121 6.33 6.56 0.35
C TRP A 121 6.12 8.08 0.26
N VAL A 122 5.92 8.74 1.40
CA VAL A 122 5.69 10.20 1.47
C VAL A 122 6.44 10.81 2.65
N GLU A 123 6.68 12.13 2.63
CA GLU A 123 7.29 12.79 3.77
C GLU A 123 6.35 12.81 4.97
N ASP A 124 5.16 13.39 4.78
CA ASP A 124 4.14 13.56 5.82
C ASP A 124 2.77 13.07 5.36
N ALA A 125 2.40 11.88 5.83
CA ALA A 125 1.08 11.28 5.60
C ALA A 125 -0.06 12.09 6.23
N LYS A 126 0.18 12.81 7.33
CA LYS A 126 -0.88 13.58 8.02
C LYS A 126 -1.22 14.84 7.25
N ALA A 127 -0.21 15.56 6.76
CA ALA A 127 -0.40 16.75 5.94
C ALA A 127 -1.13 16.42 4.62
N LEU A 128 -0.77 15.31 3.98
CA LEU A 128 -1.47 14.85 2.79
C LEU A 128 -2.94 14.50 3.11
N GLN A 129 -3.19 13.80 4.21
CA GLN A 129 -4.55 13.45 4.63
C GLN A 129 -5.40 14.67 5.00
N SER A 130 -4.82 15.70 5.65
CA SER A 130 -5.56 16.94 5.93
C SER A 130 -5.93 17.67 4.65
N SER A 131 -5.01 17.74 3.67
CA SER A 131 -5.30 18.38 2.38
C SER A 131 -6.49 17.73 1.65
N TRP A 132 -6.61 16.40 1.71
CA TRP A 132 -7.73 15.66 1.12
C TRP A 132 -9.04 15.91 1.87
N LYS A 133 -8.98 16.03 3.20
CA LYS A 133 -10.14 16.37 4.03
C LYS A 133 -10.63 17.79 3.74
N ASP A 134 -9.70 18.75 3.64
CA ASP A 134 -10.05 20.15 3.38
C ASP A 134 -10.77 20.29 2.05
N LYS A 135 -10.29 19.60 1.00
CA LYS A 135 -10.95 19.56 -0.30
C LYS A 135 -12.30 18.86 -0.26
N ALA A 136 -12.40 17.75 0.47
CA ALA A 136 -13.68 17.06 0.63
C ALA A 136 -14.72 17.95 1.34
N ILE A 137 -14.31 18.70 2.36
CA ILE A 137 -15.18 19.63 3.09
C ILE A 137 -15.62 20.78 2.18
N GLU A 138 -14.71 21.35 1.39
CA GLU A 138 -15.04 22.41 0.43
C GLU A 138 -16.11 21.96 -0.58
N TYR A 139 -15.92 20.81 -1.22
CA TYR A 139 -16.89 20.27 -2.17
C TYR A 139 -18.20 19.87 -1.51
N TRP A 140 -18.15 19.31 -0.30
CA TRP A 140 -19.35 18.93 0.45
C TRP A 140 -20.19 20.15 0.82
N LEU A 141 -19.57 21.23 1.32
CA LEU A 141 -20.27 22.48 1.63
C LEU A 141 -20.87 23.12 0.37
N LEU A 142 -20.14 23.14 -0.74
CA LEU A 142 -20.64 23.66 -2.02
C LEU A 142 -21.82 22.84 -2.55
N ALA A 143 -21.77 21.51 -2.42
CA ALA A 143 -22.89 20.64 -2.79
C ALA A 143 -24.13 20.87 -1.91
N CYS A 144 -23.96 21.05 -0.59
CA CYS A 144 -25.06 21.37 0.32
C CYS A 144 -25.71 22.71 0.00
N LEU A 145 -24.91 23.74 -0.29
CA LEU A 145 -25.43 25.08 -0.63
C LEU A 145 -26.17 25.10 -1.96
N THR A 146 -25.63 24.44 -2.99
CA THR A 146 -26.29 24.35 -4.30
C THR A 146 -27.59 23.57 -4.22
N PHE A 147 -27.63 22.46 -3.47
CA PHE A 147 -28.85 21.70 -3.22
C PHE A 147 -29.90 22.50 -2.44
N ALA A 148 -29.51 23.20 -1.38
CA ALA A 148 -30.42 24.03 -0.59
C ALA A 148 -31.01 25.18 -1.43
N ALA A 149 -30.20 25.84 -2.26
CA ALA A 149 -30.66 26.88 -3.17
C ALA A 149 -31.66 26.36 -4.21
N PHE A 150 -31.39 25.17 -4.78
CA PHE A 150 -32.30 24.51 -5.72
C PHE A 150 -33.64 24.16 -5.07
N MET A 151 -33.62 23.58 -3.86
CA MET A 151 -34.84 23.24 -3.10
C MET A 151 -35.66 24.48 -2.77
N PHE A 152 -35.01 25.55 -2.33
CA PHE A 152 -35.70 26.81 -2.04
C PHE A 152 -36.38 27.37 -3.30
N ALA A 153 -35.65 27.44 -4.43
CA ALA A 153 -36.21 27.91 -5.70
C ALA A 153 -37.41 27.08 -6.17
N ALA A 154 -37.34 25.74 -6.04
CA ALA A 154 -38.43 24.84 -6.39
C ALA A 154 -39.67 25.06 -5.52
N THR A 155 -39.50 25.28 -4.20
CA THR A 155 -40.64 25.57 -3.30
C THR A 155 -41.30 26.90 -3.62
N VAL A 156 -40.53 27.96 -3.90
CA VAL A 156 -41.07 29.27 -4.29
C VAL A 156 -41.84 29.17 -5.61
N ALA A 157 -41.28 28.49 -6.61
CA ALA A 157 -41.96 28.25 -7.89
C ALA A 157 -43.27 27.46 -7.72
N GLY A 158 -43.27 26.44 -6.85
CA GLY A 158 -44.47 25.67 -6.51
C GLY A 158 -45.58 26.52 -5.87
N VAL A 159 -45.22 27.40 -4.94
CA VAL A 159 -46.18 28.34 -4.30
C VAL A 159 -46.73 29.33 -5.32
N VAL A 160 -45.87 29.96 -6.14
CA VAL A 160 -46.32 30.91 -7.18
C VAL A 160 -47.24 30.22 -8.19
N TYR A 161 -46.91 28.98 -8.59
CA TYR A 161 -47.75 28.20 -9.49
C TYR A 161 -49.12 27.92 -8.87
N PHE A 162 -49.16 27.48 -7.61
CA PHE A 162 -50.40 27.22 -6.89
C PHE A 162 -51.31 28.46 -6.81
N GLU A 163 -50.75 29.61 -6.42
CA GLU A 163 -51.47 30.89 -6.38
C GLU A 163 -52.01 31.28 -7.77
N SER A 164 -51.19 31.13 -8.82
CA SER A 164 -51.62 31.46 -10.19
C SER A 164 -52.74 30.56 -10.71
N VAL A 165 -52.74 29.27 -10.35
CA VAL A 165 -53.82 28.34 -10.74
C VAL A 165 -55.10 28.64 -9.95
N PHE A 166 -54.98 28.95 -8.66
CA PHE A 166 -56.12 29.30 -7.82
C PHE A 166 -56.81 30.58 -8.30
N VAL A 167 -56.05 31.62 -8.62
CA VAL A 167 -56.60 32.89 -9.15
C VAL A 167 -57.23 32.73 -10.53
N ASN A 168 -56.68 31.90 -11.43
CA ASN A 168 -57.28 31.68 -12.75
C ASN A 168 -58.54 30.79 -12.70
N PHE A 169 -58.79 30.09 -11.60
CA PHE A 169 -59.95 29.21 -11.44
C PHE A 169 -61.18 29.91 -10.83
N TRP A 170 -61.04 31.13 -10.28
CA TRP A 170 -62.12 31.93 -9.69
C TRP A 170 -62.37 33.20 -10.50
#